data_AF-A0AAW6ELQ4-F1
#
_entry.id   AF-A0AAW6ELQ4-F1
#
_cell.length_a   1.000
_cell.length_b   1.000
_cell.length_c   1.000
_cell.angle_alpha   90.00
_cell.angle_beta   90.00
_cell.angle_gamma   90.00
#
_symmetry.space_group_name_H-M   'P 1'
#
loop_
_entity.id
_entity.type
_entity.pdbx_description
1 polymer ?
#
loop_
_entity_poly.entity_id
_entity_poly.type
_entity_poly.pdbx_seq_one_letter_code
_entity_poly.pdbx_strand_id
1 'polypeptide(L)'
;MKLRKLLYSIIIISAFVTGCSKSENINTNESLPNEEMKHRMMTKVQNNVNEIMNKDYEYVIENMGKPYCTTYYIDSDNPREIRDKRLIYPKYTEGNKLDKSALYINLRDDHVVEVQTYEISKEDLNEKYINDGADIIVDRYNDALPISLSSVEKIDINNFIGKDTRLVYEYFGDKSPSLEAYSKAGNRNIDLYEVESSGEIKLLVIFSKENKIEDIKIINQEKLVNILKQYLDNK
;
A
#
# COMPACT_ATOMS: atom_id res chain seq x y z
N MET A 1 -20.22 1.23 23.82
CA MET A 1 -20.01 2.15 22.67
C MET A 1 -18.53 2.49 22.39
N LYS A 2 -17.62 2.49 23.38
CA LYS A 2 -16.17 2.73 23.17
C LYS A 2 -15.36 1.50 22.69
N LEU A 3 -15.73 0.30 23.12
CA LEU A 3 -15.03 -0.94 22.74
C LEU A 3 -15.14 -1.28 21.24
N ARG A 4 -16.29 -0.93 20.66
CA ARG A 4 -16.55 -1.06 19.22
C ARG A 4 -15.58 -0.20 18.39
N LYS A 5 -15.37 1.06 18.77
CA LYS A 5 -14.39 1.98 18.12
C LYS A 5 -12.95 1.45 18.11
N LEU A 6 -12.57 0.63 19.09
CA LEU A 6 -11.20 0.12 19.26
C LEU A 6 -10.89 -1.07 18.32
N LEU A 7 -11.89 -1.86 17.94
CA LEU A 7 -11.75 -2.98 16.99
C LEU A 7 -11.67 -2.48 15.54
N TYR A 8 -12.28 -1.33 15.23
CA TYR A 8 -12.39 -0.78 13.88
C TYR A 8 -11.10 -0.16 13.33
N SER A 9 -10.18 0.26 14.20
CA SER A 9 -8.85 0.69 13.78
C SER A 9 -7.99 -0.49 13.34
N ILE A 10 -8.27 -1.71 13.81
CA ILE A 10 -7.37 -2.86 13.66
C ILE A 10 -7.37 -3.45 12.24
N ILE A 11 -8.49 -3.45 11.50
CA ILE A 11 -8.57 -4.02 10.13
C ILE A 11 -7.88 -3.12 9.11
N ILE A 12 -8.09 -1.82 9.24
CA ILE A 12 -7.37 -0.78 8.50
C ILE A 12 -5.89 -0.96 8.87
N ILE A 13 -5.51 -0.85 10.15
CA ILE A 13 -4.10 -1.00 10.62
C ILE A 13 -3.44 -2.32 10.19
N SER A 14 -4.18 -3.44 10.14
CA SER A 14 -3.63 -4.72 9.69
C SER A 14 -3.37 -4.71 8.19
N ALA A 15 -4.25 -4.13 7.37
CA ALA A 15 -3.97 -3.91 5.94
C ALA A 15 -2.81 -2.93 5.70
N PHE A 16 -2.65 -1.90 6.55
CA PHE A 16 -1.58 -0.90 6.43
C PHE A 16 -0.21 -1.36 6.95
N VAL A 17 -0.13 -2.36 7.82
CA VAL A 17 1.16 -2.76 8.47
C VAL A 17 1.53 -4.22 8.26
N THR A 18 0.57 -5.14 8.27
CA THR A 18 0.85 -6.52 7.87
C THR A 18 0.49 -6.64 6.40
N GLY A 19 1.47 -6.47 5.51
CA GLY A 19 1.27 -6.75 4.08
C GLY A 19 0.54 -8.08 3.91
N CYS A 20 -0.65 -8.02 3.30
CA CYS A 20 -1.76 -8.98 3.32
C CYS A 20 -2.66 -8.90 4.56
N SER A 21 -3.92 -8.52 4.33
CA SER A 21 -4.99 -8.65 5.32
C SER A 21 -4.95 -10.06 5.91
N LYS A 22 -4.76 -10.16 7.24
CA LYS A 22 -5.14 -11.35 7.98
C LYS A 22 -6.65 -11.51 7.82
N SER A 23 -7.07 -12.37 6.89
CA SER A 23 -8.17 -13.27 7.21
C SER A 23 -7.73 -13.99 8.49
N GLU A 24 -8.45 -13.77 9.58
CA GLU A 24 -8.36 -14.65 10.73
C GLU A 24 -8.62 -16.07 10.19
N ASN A 25 -7.63 -16.97 10.32
CA ASN A 25 -7.65 -18.40 9.97
C ASN A 25 -6.76 -18.92 8.81
N ILE A 26 -5.70 -18.23 8.38
CA ILE A 26 -4.61 -18.95 7.69
C ILE A 26 -3.84 -19.76 8.74
N ASN A 27 -4.05 -21.07 8.76
CA ASN A 27 -3.18 -22.00 9.46
C ASN A 27 -1.73 -21.72 9.01
N THR A 28 -0.87 -21.35 9.96
CA THR A 28 0.50 -20.85 9.77
C THR A 28 1.51 -21.87 9.20
N ASN A 29 1.03 -22.91 8.50
CA ASN A 29 1.85 -24.00 7.94
C ASN A 29 1.81 -24.09 6.41
N GLU A 30 1.02 -23.27 5.70
CA GLU A 30 1.08 -23.22 4.23
C GLU A 30 2.07 -22.12 3.80
N SER A 31 3.16 -22.54 3.15
CA SER A 31 4.17 -21.60 2.64
C SER A 31 3.60 -20.84 1.44
N LEU A 32 3.72 -19.52 1.45
CA LEU A 32 3.44 -18.70 0.27
C LEU A 32 4.19 -19.22 -0.97
N PRO A 33 3.65 -19.04 -2.19
CA PRO A 33 4.31 -19.42 -3.44
C PRO A 33 5.74 -18.91 -3.50
N ASN A 34 6.67 -19.77 -3.92
CA ASN A 34 7.99 -19.31 -4.33
C ASN A 34 7.90 -18.51 -5.64
N GLU A 35 8.97 -17.77 -5.98
CA GLU A 35 8.98 -16.90 -7.18
C GLU A 35 8.68 -17.68 -8.48
N GLU A 36 9.10 -18.94 -8.60
CA GLU A 36 8.80 -19.77 -9.77
C GLU A 36 7.30 -20.11 -9.88
N MET A 37 6.62 -20.39 -8.76
CA MET A 37 5.18 -20.62 -8.73
C MET A 37 4.42 -19.34 -9.09
N LYS A 38 4.84 -18.21 -8.51
CA LYS A 38 4.30 -16.88 -8.83
C LYS A 38 4.43 -16.55 -10.32
N HIS A 39 5.62 -16.71 -10.91
CA HIS A 39 5.84 -16.47 -12.34
C HIS A 39 4.97 -17.37 -13.23
N ARG A 40 4.84 -18.66 -12.88
CA ARG A 40 3.96 -19.58 -13.61
C ARG A 40 2.51 -19.16 -13.55
N MET A 41 2.00 -18.79 -12.37
CA MET A 41 0.62 -18.36 -12.22
C MET A 41 0.36 -17.03 -12.94
N MET A 42 1.27 -16.06 -12.83
CA MET A 42 1.20 -14.81 -13.59
C MET A 42 1.13 -15.06 -15.10
N THR A 43 1.93 -15.99 -15.62
CA THR A 43 1.90 -16.35 -17.05
C THR A 43 0.56 -16.97 -17.46
N LYS A 44 -0.02 -17.84 -16.62
CA LYS A 44 -1.35 -18.42 -16.88
C LYS A 44 -2.43 -17.34 -16.93
N VAL A 45 -2.46 -16.44 -15.95
CA VAL A 45 -3.44 -15.35 -15.87
C VAL A 45 -3.33 -14.40 -17.06
N GLN A 46 -2.11 -14.13 -17.53
CA GLN A 46 -1.89 -13.31 -18.73
C GLN A 46 -2.47 -13.96 -19.99
N ASN A 47 -2.35 -15.28 -20.11
CA ASN A 47 -2.91 -16.02 -21.25
C ASN A 47 -4.43 -16.18 -21.14
N ASN A 48 -4.96 -16.29 -19.91
CA ASN A 48 -6.38 -16.46 -19.63
C ASN A 48 -6.74 -15.81 -18.28
N VAL A 49 -7.36 -14.63 -18.31
CA VAL A 49 -7.76 -13.93 -17.07
C VAL A 49 -8.76 -14.74 -16.24
N ASN A 50 -9.55 -15.62 -16.88
CA ASN A 50 -10.56 -16.43 -16.20
C ASN A 50 -10.00 -17.44 -15.19
N GLU A 51 -8.68 -17.66 -15.17
CA GLU A 51 -8.02 -18.44 -14.12
C GLU A 51 -8.26 -17.84 -12.72
N ILE A 52 -8.39 -16.50 -12.63
CA ILE A 52 -8.58 -15.79 -11.36
C ILE A 52 -9.86 -14.96 -11.28
N MET A 53 -10.62 -14.79 -12.37
CA MET A 53 -11.90 -14.07 -12.33
C MET A 53 -12.86 -14.67 -11.29
N ASN A 54 -13.53 -13.80 -10.52
CA ASN A 54 -14.43 -14.15 -9.41
C ASN A 54 -13.79 -14.99 -8.29
N LYS A 55 -12.47 -15.16 -8.27
CA LYS A 55 -11.76 -15.74 -7.12
C LYS A 55 -11.60 -14.69 -6.03
N ASP A 56 -11.53 -15.14 -4.80
CA ASP A 56 -11.31 -14.26 -3.66
C ASP A 56 -9.84 -13.83 -3.55
N TYR A 57 -9.58 -12.87 -2.67
CA TYR A 57 -8.26 -12.36 -2.36
C TYR A 57 -7.30 -13.48 -1.89
N GLU A 58 -7.77 -14.37 -1.03
CA GLU A 58 -6.98 -15.46 -0.45
C GLU A 58 -6.45 -16.39 -1.55
N TYR A 59 -7.31 -16.83 -2.46
CA TYR A 59 -6.93 -17.62 -3.62
C TYR A 59 -5.83 -16.94 -4.45
N VAL A 60 -5.96 -15.63 -4.68
CA VAL A 60 -4.94 -14.89 -5.45
C VAL A 60 -3.60 -14.90 -4.72
N ILE A 61 -3.57 -14.64 -3.40
CA ILE A 61 -2.33 -14.64 -2.62
C ILE A 61 -1.70 -16.03 -2.53
N GLU A 62 -2.50 -17.07 -2.34
CA GLU A 62 -2.05 -18.46 -2.27
C GLU A 62 -1.46 -18.98 -3.59
N ASN A 63 -1.87 -18.41 -4.73
CA ASN A 63 -1.43 -18.89 -6.05
C ASN A 63 -0.42 -17.94 -6.71
N MET A 64 -0.46 -16.65 -6.41
CA MET A 64 0.37 -15.60 -7.02
C MET A 64 1.37 -14.97 -6.03
N GLY A 65 1.30 -15.33 -4.75
CA GLY A 65 2.11 -14.71 -3.70
C GLY A 65 1.70 -13.27 -3.43
N LYS A 66 2.52 -12.58 -2.62
CA LYS A 66 2.27 -11.18 -2.29
C LYS A 66 2.45 -10.29 -3.54
N PRO A 67 1.53 -9.34 -3.78
CA PRO A 67 1.75 -8.33 -4.81
C PRO A 67 2.91 -7.42 -4.42
N TYR A 68 3.47 -6.72 -5.39
CA TYR A 68 4.45 -5.66 -5.11
C TYR A 68 3.78 -4.48 -4.39
N CYS A 69 2.62 -4.05 -4.90
CA CYS A 69 1.81 -2.99 -4.33
C CYS A 69 0.35 -3.45 -4.22
N THR A 70 -0.28 -3.09 -3.11
CA THR A 70 -1.75 -3.12 -2.98
C THR A 70 -2.26 -1.70 -2.84
N THR A 71 -3.12 -1.28 -3.77
CA THR A 71 -3.87 -0.03 -3.68
C THR A 71 -5.22 -0.27 -3.01
N TYR A 72 -5.54 0.51 -1.98
CA TYR A 72 -6.82 0.49 -1.27
C TYR A 72 -7.59 1.77 -1.57
N TYR A 73 -8.88 1.62 -1.89
CA TYR A 73 -9.80 2.72 -2.13
C TYR A 73 -10.75 2.86 -0.95
N ILE A 74 -10.68 3.98 -0.24
CA ILE A 74 -11.35 4.17 1.05
C ILE A 74 -12.37 5.31 0.94
N ASP A 75 -13.63 4.97 1.17
CA ASP A 75 -14.70 5.92 1.48
C ASP A 75 -14.51 6.42 2.92
N SER A 76 -14.36 7.74 3.12
CA SER A 76 -14.07 8.29 4.44
C SER A 76 -15.27 8.30 5.40
N ASP A 77 -16.48 8.21 4.83
CA ASP A 77 -17.74 8.08 5.55
C ASP A 77 -17.93 6.62 6.01
N ASN A 78 -17.44 5.64 5.22
CA ASN A 78 -17.48 4.21 5.54
C ASN A 78 -16.13 3.50 5.43
N PRO A 79 -15.09 3.90 6.20
CA PRO A 79 -13.74 3.35 6.05
C PRO A 79 -13.62 1.89 6.50
N ARG A 80 -14.70 1.31 7.03
CA ARG A 80 -14.77 -0.04 7.62
C ARG A 80 -14.81 -1.14 6.57
N GLU A 81 -15.25 -0.81 5.36
CA GLU A 81 -15.42 -1.76 4.26
C GLU A 81 -14.49 -1.30 3.15
N ILE A 82 -13.24 -1.77 3.17
CA ILE A 82 -12.38 -1.62 2.00
C ILE A 82 -12.92 -2.59 0.94
N ARG A 83 -13.93 -2.12 0.21
CA ARG A 83 -14.64 -2.91 -0.80
C ARG A 83 -13.77 -3.10 -2.02
N ASP A 84 -13.14 -2.03 -2.47
CA ASP A 84 -12.34 -2.03 -3.68
C ASP A 84 -10.84 -2.03 -3.32
N LYS A 85 -10.11 -2.95 -3.94
CA LYS A 85 -8.66 -3.10 -3.81
C LYS A 85 -8.07 -3.38 -5.18
N ARG A 86 -6.82 -2.99 -5.41
CA ARG A 86 -6.08 -3.35 -6.61
C ARG A 86 -4.74 -3.95 -6.21
N LEU A 87 -4.42 -5.10 -6.78
CA LEU A 87 -3.14 -5.79 -6.58
C LEU A 87 -2.27 -5.57 -7.82
N ILE A 88 -1.01 -5.20 -7.61
CA ILE A 88 -0.06 -4.91 -8.69
C ILE A 88 1.07 -5.94 -8.63
N TYR A 89 1.23 -6.70 -9.72
CA TYR A 89 2.28 -7.69 -9.90
C TYR A 89 3.17 -7.31 -11.08
N PRO A 90 4.34 -6.70 -10.82
CA PRO A 90 5.33 -6.39 -11.85
C PRO A 90 5.75 -7.63 -12.61
N LYS A 91 5.87 -7.49 -13.92
CA LYS A 91 6.39 -8.54 -14.78
C LYS A 91 7.90 -8.51 -14.77
N TYR A 92 8.49 -9.68 -14.87
CA TYR A 92 9.93 -9.85 -15.00
C TYR A 92 10.19 -10.67 -16.26
N THR A 93 11.20 -10.26 -17.03
CA THR A 93 11.71 -11.04 -18.15
C THR A 93 12.63 -12.16 -17.65
N GLU A 94 13.06 -13.02 -18.56
CA GLU A 94 14.14 -13.98 -18.29
C GLU A 94 15.37 -13.26 -17.69
N GLY A 95 15.91 -13.82 -16.60
CA GLY A 95 17.01 -13.24 -15.84
C GLY A 95 16.60 -12.21 -14.77
N ASN A 96 15.34 -12.23 -14.31
CA ASN A 96 14.79 -11.37 -13.24
C ASN A 96 14.92 -9.86 -13.51
N LYS A 97 14.90 -9.45 -14.79
CA LYS A 97 14.87 -8.03 -15.13
C LYS A 97 13.43 -7.56 -15.18
N LEU A 98 13.16 -6.40 -14.59
CA LEU A 98 11.83 -5.79 -14.64
C LEU A 98 11.44 -5.57 -16.10
N ASP A 99 10.40 -6.29 -16.54
CA ASP A 99 9.66 -5.91 -17.73
C ASP A 99 8.85 -4.69 -17.32
N LYS A 100 8.87 -3.62 -18.12
CA LYS A 100 8.28 -2.33 -17.74
C LYS A 100 6.75 -2.39 -17.76
N SER A 101 6.14 -3.52 -17.43
CA SER A 101 4.70 -3.77 -17.37
C SER A 101 4.32 -4.58 -16.13
N ALA A 102 3.08 -4.44 -15.68
CA ALA A 102 2.55 -5.15 -14.54
C ALA A 102 1.16 -5.73 -14.84
N LEU A 103 0.78 -6.74 -14.08
CA LEU A 103 -0.59 -7.22 -13.99
C LEU A 103 -1.30 -6.48 -12.87
N TYR A 104 -2.43 -5.86 -13.19
CA TYR A 104 -3.29 -5.13 -12.26
C TYR A 104 -4.56 -5.97 -12.08
N ILE A 105 -4.83 -6.37 -10.84
CA ILE A 105 -5.99 -7.20 -10.48
C ILE A 105 -6.88 -6.36 -9.57
N ASN A 106 -8.06 -5.99 -10.06
CA ASN A 106 -9.04 -5.24 -9.28
C ASN A 106 -9.99 -6.22 -8.59
N LEU A 107 -10.14 -6.04 -7.28
CA LEU A 107 -11.08 -6.77 -6.45
C LEU A 107 -12.18 -5.82 -5.98
N ARG A 108 -13.41 -6.32 -5.99
CA ARG A 108 -14.58 -5.68 -5.36
C ARG A 108 -15.23 -6.68 -4.42
N ASP A 109 -15.51 -6.24 -3.20
CA ASP A 109 -16.04 -7.09 -2.14
C ASP A 109 -15.23 -8.38 -2.00
N ASP A 110 -13.90 -8.21 -2.04
CA ASP A 110 -12.89 -9.26 -1.94
C ASP A 110 -12.81 -10.28 -3.10
N HIS A 111 -13.53 -10.05 -4.20
CA HIS A 111 -13.50 -10.93 -5.38
C HIS A 111 -12.93 -10.22 -6.60
N VAL A 112 -12.14 -10.94 -7.40
CA VAL A 112 -11.58 -10.41 -8.66
C VAL A 112 -12.70 -10.09 -9.65
N VAL A 113 -12.81 -8.82 -10.02
CA VAL A 113 -13.80 -8.32 -10.99
C VAL A 113 -13.16 -7.85 -12.28
N GLU A 114 -11.85 -7.62 -12.29
CA GLU A 114 -11.13 -7.20 -13.49
C GLU A 114 -9.63 -7.51 -13.38
N VAL A 115 -9.02 -7.83 -14.53
CA VAL A 115 -7.59 -8.08 -14.67
C VAL A 115 -7.09 -7.37 -15.92
N GLN A 116 -6.07 -6.53 -15.78
CA GLN A 116 -5.49 -5.73 -16.86
C GLN A 116 -3.96 -5.81 -16.84
N THR A 117 -3.34 -5.56 -17.99
CA THR A 117 -1.88 -5.41 -18.12
C THR A 117 -1.58 -4.04 -18.70
N TYR A 118 -0.73 -3.27 -18.02
CA TYR A 118 -0.24 -1.97 -18.48
C TYR A 118 1.26 -1.85 -18.29
N GLU A 119 1.88 -0.85 -18.92
CA GLU A 119 3.24 -0.45 -18.56
C GLU A 119 3.26 0.02 -17.08
N ILE A 120 4.34 -0.28 -16.36
CA ILE A 120 4.61 0.26 -15.02
C ILE A 120 5.02 1.72 -15.24
N SER A 121 4.07 2.63 -15.13
CA SER A 121 4.35 4.06 -15.15
C SER A 121 4.31 4.61 -13.73
N LYS A 122 5.06 5.69 -13.49
CA LYS A 122 4.99 6.43 -12.21
C LYS A 122 3.60 7.08 -11.97
N GLU A 123 2.71 7.01 -12.95
CA GLU A 123 1.40 7.68 -13.00
C GLU A 123 0.24 6.68 -12.94
N ASP A 124 0.50 5.39 -12.64
CA ASP A 124 -0.50 4.31 -12.62
C ASP A 124 -1.60 4.45 -11.54
N LEU A 125 -1.52 5.50 -10.72
CA LEU A 125 -2.57 5.95 -9.81
C LEU A 125 -3.68 6.74 -10.52
N ASN A 126 -3.46 7.20 -11.76
CA ASN A 126 -4.37 8.15 -12.41
C ASN A 126 -5.22 7.59 -13.55
N GLU A 127 -5.08 6.33 -13.98
CA GLU A 127 -5.91 5.83 -15.08
C GLU A 127 -6.65 4.51 -14.77
N LYS A 128 -7.98 4.61 -14.88
CA LYS A 128 -8.99 3.57 -15.17
C LYS A 128 -9.57 2.66 -14.08
N TYR A 129 -9.38 2.93 -12.80
CA TYR A 129 -10.35 2.45 -11.80
C TYR A 129 -10.59 3.53 -10.75
N ILE A 130 -11.18 4.64 -11.19
CA ILE A 130 -11.76 5.61 -10.27
C ILE A 130 -13.00 4.92 -9.70
N ASN A 131 -12.87 4.36 -8.51
CA ASN A 131 -14.06 4.24 -7.68
C ASN A 131 -14.48 5.68 -7.35
N ASP A 132 -15.51 6.19 -8.04
CA ASP A 132 -16.04 7.55 -7.84
C ASP A 132 -16.43 7.83 -6.39
N GLY A 133 -16.57 6.79 -5.55
CA GLY A 133 -16.86 6.88 -4.12
C GLY A 133 -15.64 6.88 -3.18
N ALA A 134 -14.40 6.77 -3.68
CA ALA A 134 -13.22 6.84 -2.82
C ALA A 134 -12.89 8.30 -2.46
N ASP A 135 -12.63 8.54 -1.18
CA ASP A 135 -12.17 9.83 -0.64
C ASP A 135 -10.66 9.82 -0.37
N ILE A 136 -10.11 8.64 -0.08
CA ILE A 136 -8.69 8.40 0.19
C ILE A 136 -8.22 7.20 -0.63
N ILE A 137 -7.06 7.34 -1.27
CA ILE A 137 -6.36 6.27 -1.98
C ILE A 137 -5.09 5.95 -1.21
N VAL A 138 -4.76 4.68 -1.06
CA VAL A 138 -3.56 4.24 -0.34
C VAL A 138 -2.84 3.17 -1.13
N ASP A 139 -1.57 3.42 -1.43
CA ASP A 139 -0.64 2.42 -1.92
C ASP A 139 0.20 1.84 -0.78
N ARG A 140 0.25 0.52 -0.71
CA ARG A 140 1.06 -0.24 0.25
C ARG A 140 2.07 -1.10 -0.50
N TYR A 141 3.35 -0.82 -0.32
CA TYR A 141 4.45 -1.56 -0.96
C TYR A 141 4.95 -2.67 -0.04
N ASN A 142 4.86 -3.93 -0.49
CA ASN A 142 5.21 -5.09 0.33
C ASN A 142 6.72 -5.35 0.44
N ASP A 143 7.50 -4.83 -0.50
CA ASP A 143 8.95 -5.01 -0.57
C ASP A 143 9.75 -3.79 -0.05
N ALA A 144 9.05 -2.80 0.51
CA ALA A 144 9.68 -1.61 1.05
C ALA A 144 10.50 -1.96 2.31
N LEU A 145 11.76 -1.54 2.33
CA LEU A 145 12.67 -1.80 3.44
C LEU A 145 12.53 -0.75 4.53
N PRO A 146 12.56 -1.15 5.82
CA PRO A 146 12.53 -0.20 6.92
C PRO A 146 13.77 0.72 6.92
N ILE A 147 13.60 1.89 7.52
CA ILE A 147 14.67 2.84 7.81
C ILE A 147 15.13 2.68 9.26
N SER A 148 16.41 2.92 9.55
CA SER A 148 16.91 2.73 10.91
C SER A 148 16.45 3.87 11.82
N LEU A 149 16.04 3.54 13.06
CA LEU A 149 15.66 4.54 14.06
C LEU A 149 16.74 5.61 14.26
N SER A 150 18.00 5.21 14.26
CA SER A 150 19.14 6.12 14.42
C SER A 150 19.28 7.16 13.30
N SER A 151 18.81 6.85 12.08
CA SER A 151 18.80 7.80 10.96
C SER A 151 17.65 8.78 11.11
N VAL A 152 16.50 8.29 11.58
CA VAL A 152 15.32 9.11 11.85
C VAL A 152 15.56 10.08 13.01
N GLU A 153 16.18 9.65 14.11
CA GLU A 153 16.43 10.52 15.27
C GLU A 153 17.42 11.66 14.99
N LYS A 154 18.21 11.55 13.91
CA LYS A 154 19.17 12.57 13.47
C LYS A 154 18.58 13.55 12.45
N ILE A 155 17.34 13.32 12.01
CA ILE A 155 16.72 14.18 11.01
C ILE A 155 16.46 15.57 11.62
N ASP A 156 16.98 16.61 10.98
CA ASP A 156 16.57 17.98 11.27
C ASP A 156 15.39 18.33 10.38
N ILE A 157 14.18 18.12 10.92
CA ILE A 157 12.90 18.25 10.21
C ILE A 157 12.76 19.63 9.56
N ASN A 158 13.26 20.69 10.21
CA ASN A 158 13.16 22.06 9.71
C ASN A 158 13.86 22.25 8.36
N ASN A 159 14.87 21.42 8.06
CA ASN A 159 15.56 21.49 6.77
C ASN A 159 14.72 20.96 5.61
N PHE A 160 13.58 20.32 5.86
CA PHE A 160 12.72 19.73 4.84
C PHE A 160 11.41 20.51 4.65
N ILE A 161 10.93 21.24 5.65
CA ILE A 161 9.67 21.99 5.57
C ILE A 161 9.67 22.96 4.38
N GLY A 162 8.58 22.95 3.62
CA GLY A 162 8.39 23.74 2.40
C GLY A 162 9.18 23.24 1.18
N LYS A 163 9.99 22.18 1.33
CA LYS A 163 10.74 21.56 0.24
C LYS A 163 9.99 20.39 -0.36
N ASP A 164 10.51 19.91 -1.48
CA ASP A 164 9.98 18.78 -2.22
C ASP A 164 10.18 17.47 -1.43
N THR A 165 9.18 16.58 -1.46
CA THR A 165 9.26 15.28 -0.77
C THR A 165 10.45 14.45 -1.22
N ARG A 166 10.91 14.60 -2.48
CA ARG A 166 12.11 13.95 -3.06
C ARG A 166 13.35 14.01 -2.17
N LEU A 167 13.55 15.12 -1.45
CA LEU A 167 14.71 15.28 -0.57
C LEU A 167 14.72 14.30 0.61
N VAL A 168 13.55 13.84 1.06
CA VAL A 168 13.45 12.85 2.12
C VAL A 168 13.78 11.46 1.60
N TYR A 169 13.31 11.11 0.40
CA TYR A 169 13.69 9.87 -0.28
C TYR A 169 15.22 9.79 -0.46
N GLU A 170 15.84 10.87 -0.97
CA GLU A 170 17.30 10.97 -1.13
C GLU A 170 18.04 10.85 0.20
N TYR A 171 17.53 11.47 1.27
CA TYR A 171 18.13 11.40 2.61
C TYR A 171 18.21 9.96 3.15
N PHE A 172 17.22 9.14 2.84
CA PHE A 172 17.18 7.73 3.25
C PHE A 172 17.80 6.76 2.23
N GLY A 173 18.59 7.28 1.27
CA GLY A 173 19.32 6.47 0.30
C GLY A 173 18.38 5.85 -0.75
N ASP A 174 17.48 6.67 -1.29
CA ASP A 174 16.51 6.29 -2.33
C ASP A 174 15.57 5.15 -1.90
N LYS A 175 15.39 4.97 -0.60
CA LYS A 175 14.36 4.07 -0.07
C LYS A 175 12.99 4.66 -0.36
N SER A 176 12.16 3.86 -1.03
CA SER A 176 10.74 4.13 -1.17
C SER A 176 10.04 4.02 0.19
N PRO A 177 8.92 4.73 0.37
CA PRO A 177 8.13 4.63 1.57
C PRO A 177 7.43 3.28 1.56
N SER A 178 7.08 2.82 2.75
CA SER A 178 6.33 1.59 2.91
C SER A 178 4.85 1.78 2.55
N LEU A 179 4.38 3.02 2.50
CA LEU A 179 2.99 3.37 2.21
C LEU A 179 2.92 4.82 1.72
N GLU A 180 2.14 5.07 0.67
CA GLU A 180 1.76 6.40 0.21
C GLU A 180 0.23 6.53 0.24
N ALA A 181 -0.28 7.64 0.75
CA ALA A 181 -1.72 7.87 0.85
C ALA A 181 -2.08 9.25 0.33
N TYR A 182 -3.12 9.32 -0.47
CA TYR A 182 -3.51 10.49 -1.23
C TYR A 182 -4.96 10.83 -0.92
N SER A 183 -5.23 12.12 -0.77
CA SER A 183 -6.60 12.64 -0.86
C SER A 183 -7.13 12.45 -2.29
N LYS A 184 -8.44 12.29 -2.45
CA LYS A 184 -9.09 12.20 -3.76
C LYS A 184 -8.71 13.33 -4.72
N ALA A 185 -8.53 14.55 -4.20
CA ALA A 185 -8.14 15.71 -4.98
C ALA A 185 -6.66 15.68 -5.43
N GLY A 186 -5.86 14.74 -4.94
CA GLY A 186 -4.43 14.58 -5.25
C GLY A 186 -3.56 15.74 -4.73
N ASN A 187 -4.09 16.61 -3.88
CA ASN A 187 -3.36 17.80 -3.42
C ASN A 187 -2.70 17.61 -2.06
N ARG A 188 -3.12 16.60 -1.29
CA ARG A 188 -2.52 16.22 0.00
C ARG A 188 -2.11 14.76 -0.03
N ASN A 189 -0.89 14.52 0.44
CA ASN A 189 -0.27 13.21 0.42
C ASN A 189 0.40 12.93 1.77
N ILE A 190 0.44 11.66 2.15
CA ILE A 190 1.20 11.14 3.28
C ILE A 190 2.15 10.07 2.75
N ASP A 191 3.44 10.26 3.00
CA ASP A 191 4.45 9.22 2.79
C ASP A 191 4.83 8.65 4.16
N LEU A 192 4.91 7.33 4.25
CA LEU A 192 5.13 6.64 5.50
C LEU A 192 6.23 5.59 5.37
N TYR A 193 7.21 5.69 6.26
CA TYR A 193 8.32 4.76 6.37
C TYR A 193 8.21 3.96 7.65
N GLU A 194 8.35 2.64 7.53
CA GLU A 194 8.57 1.79 8.69
C GLU A 194 9.96 2.03 9.28
N VAL A 195 10.02 2.16 10.59
CA VAL A 195 11.26 2.39 11.32
C VAL A 195 11.66 1.13 12.07
N GLU A 196 12.85 0.63 11.80
CA GLU A 196 13.42 -0.52 12.48
C GLU A 196 13.61 -0.20 13.97
N SER A 197 12.89 -0.94 14.83
CA SER A 197 12.89 -0.76 16.28
C SER A 197 12.74 -2.11 16.97
N SER A 198 13.38 -2.29 18.13
CA SER A 198 13.49 -3.56 18.86
C SER A 198 12.23 -3.98 19.64
N GLY A 199 11.06 -3.39 19.35
CA GLY A 199 9.82 -3.73 20.02
C GLY A 199 8.57 -3.16 19.37
N GLU A 200 8.39 -1.83 19.44
CA GLU A 200 7.22 -1.16 18.88
C GLU A 200 7.46 -0.75 17.42
N ILE A 201 6.45 -0.97 16.57
CA ILE A 201 6.47 -0.47 15.19
C ILE A 201 6.31 1.05 15.22
N LYS A 202 7.42 1.74 15.01
CA LYS A 202 7.47 3.19 14.83
C LYS A 202 7.39 3.52 13.35
N LEU A 203 6.71 4.61 13.03
CA LEU A 203 6.48 5.06 11.68
C LEU A 203 6.95 6.51 11.56
N LEU A 204 7.77 6.80 10.57
CA LEU A 204 8.05 8.17 10.15
C LEU A 204 6.99 8.56 9.12
N VAL A 205 6.29 9.66 9.37
CA VAL A 205 5.16 10.13 8.56
C VAL A 205 5.50 11.52 8.05
N ILE A 206 5.44 11.68 6.74
CA ILE A 206 5.70 12.94 6.04
C ILE A 206 4.37 13.43 5.48
N PHE A 207 3.97 14.62 5.90
CA PHE A 207 2.78 15.28 5.42
C PHE A 207 3.17 16.24 4.31
N SER A 208 2.53 16.14 3.16
CA SER A 208 2.79 17.07 2.07
C SER A 208 1.52 17.55 1.40
N LYS A 209 1.59 18.80 0.93
CA LYS A 209 0.57 19.43 0.10
C LYS A 209 1.22 19.97 -1.16
N GLU A 210 0.67 19.64 -2.32
CA GLU A 210 1.23 20.04 -3.63
C GLU A 210 2.73 19.67 -3.74
N ASN A 211 3.08 18.47 -3.24
CA ASN A 211 4.45 17.94 -3.14
C ASN A 211 5.42 18.73 -2.26
N LYS A 212 4.92 19.69 -1.46
CA LYS A 212 5.70 20.42 -0.47
C LYS A 212 5.45 19.86 0.92
N ILE A 213 6.53 19.58 1.65
CA ILE A 213 6.47 19.04 3.00
C ILE A 213 5.90 20.10 3.94
N GLU A 214 4.79 19.79 4.59
CA GLU A 214 4.18 20.62 5.63
C GLU A 214 4.67 20.24 7.02
N ASP A 215 4.91 18.95 7.25
CA ASP A 215 5.29 18.41 8.57
C ASP A 215 5.93 17.02 8.45
N ILE A 216 6.72 16.63 9.45
CA ILE A 216 7.30 15.28 9.58
C ILE A 216 7.17 14.85 11.03
N LYS A 217 6.64 13.65 11.28
CA LYS A 217 6.41 13.13 12.64
C LYS A 217 6.79 11.67 12.76
N ILE A 218 7.30 11.30 13.93
CA ILE A 218 7.41 9.89 14.33
C ILE A 218 6.17 9.56 15.15
N ILE A 219 5.46 8.50 14.76
CA ILE A 219 4.27 8.04 15.46
C ILE A 219 4.37 6.54 15.74
N ASN A 220 3.56 6.09 16.69
CA ASN A 220 3.25 4.66 16.83
C ASN A 220 2.14 4.29 15.85
N GLN A 221 2.19 3.07 15.34
CA GLN A 221 1.24 2.50 14.37
C GLN A 221 -0.24 2.71 14.72
N GLU A 222 -0.60 2.62 16.00
CA GLU A 222 -1.98 2.78 16.48
C GLU A 222 -2.61 4.15 16.12
N LYS A 223 -1.78 5.17 15.86
CA LYS A 223 -2.25 6.52 15.51
C LYS A 223 -2.50 6.71 14.02
N LEU A 224 -2.06 5.78 13.18
CA LEU A 224 -2.03 5.95 11.71
C LEU A 224 -3.41 6.25 11.12
N VAL A 225 -4.43 5.46 11.46
CA VAL A 225 -5.79 5.63 10.91
C VAL A 225 -6.37 7.00 11.18
N ASN A 226 -6.20 7.48 12.42
CA ASN A 226 -6.71 8.78 12.81
C ASN A 226 -5.99 9.90 12.05
N ILE A 227 -4.69 9.74 11.82
CA ILE A 227 -3.88 10.70 11.07
C ILE A 227 -4.28 10.73 9.59
N LEU A 228 -4.40 9.57 8.95
CA LEU A 228 -4.86 9.47 7.55
C LEU A 228 -6.20 10.17 7.38
N LYS A 229 -7.17 9.87 8.27
CA LYS A 229 -8.47 10.52 8.25
C LYS A 229 -8.35 12.03 8.45
N GLN A 230 -7.71 12.49 9.52
CA GLN A 230 -7.65 13.93 9.83
C GLN A 230 -6.97 14.77 8.74
N TYR A 231 -5.96 14.21 8.08
CA TYR A 231 -5.18 14.96 7.11
C TYR A 231 -5.76 14.89 5.69
N LEU A 232 -6.22 13.70 5.27
CA LEU A 232 -6.65 13.44 3.89
C LEU A 232 -8.17 13.62 3.68
N ASP A 233 -9.00 13.41 4.70
CA ASP A 233 -10.46 13.60 4.68
C ASP A 233 -10.84 15.03 5.11
N ASN A 234 -10.22 16.04 4.52
CA ASN A 234 -10.55 17.43 4.80
C ASN A 234 -11.62 17.91 3.80
N LYS A 235 -12.86 17.48 4.04
CA LYS A 235 -14.08 18.01 3.40
C LYS A 235 -14.32 19.47 3.82
#